data_AF-E8LLW9-F1
#
_entry.id   AF-E8LLW9-F1
#
_cell.length_a   1.000
_cell.length_b   1.000
_cell.length_c   1.000
_cell.angle_alpha   90.00
_cell.angle_beta   90.00
_cell.angle_gamma   90.00
#
_symmetry.space_group_name_H-M   'P 1'
#
loop_
_entity.id
_entity.type
_entity.pdbx_description
1 polymer ?
#
loop_
_entity_poly.entity_id
_entity_poly.type
_entity_poly.pdbx_seq_one_letter_code
_entity_poly.pdbx_strand_id
1 'polypeptide(L)'
;MSRNLLLKPTLLKFGAVALSALICVCTINVCSASSRYKTTITAVSSDEIRIGADRNIKDETSGIKQKLIIGFLKKGDSFNKAAKRAGLSSKEIYQAQQVLADKLDFSRLRPGDSFRILLSDEGDNSKVNALQFKTKNHGNIALYRNQNNNKFYSENEVAQQTTTAFKRFPLNGEIKINSEFNPSRRHPVTGRIRPHKGVDFKAPIGTPVYAPADGVVYFSGYQRAAGNYIIIEHNNGYKTVYMHLSKRHVKKGQKVKLGQLIAKSGNTGRTSGPHLHYEVHVNNRPVDPMKVDLPSLPSQKPVLTQKEQKAFARTVKKYKDDIKSLALLYTPSNENSLN
;
A
#
# COMPACT_ATOMS: atom_id res chain seq x y z
N MET A 1 -59.66 31.83 -8.07
CA MET A 1 -60.60 31.01 -8.87
C MET A 1 -60.55 29.58 -8.35
N SER A 2 -61.51 29.25 -7.51
CA SER A 2 -61.75 27.93 -6.94
C SER A 2 -62.27 26.98 -8.02
N ARG A 3 -61.77 25.74 -8.04
CA ARG A 3 -62.56 24.55 -8.41
C ARG A 3 -62.16 23.37 -7.53
N ASN A 4 -62.93 23.23 -6.45
CA ASN A 4 -63.28 21.95 -5.85
C ASN A 4 -64.09 21.11 -6.84
N LEU A 5 -64.00 19.79 -6.76
CA LEU A 5 -65.07 18.81 -7.05
C LEU A 5 -64.44 17.40 -6.85
N LEU A 6 -65.03 16.37 -6.22
CA LEU A 6 -66.28 16.19 -5.48
C LEU A 6 -66.32 14.70 -5.02
N LEU A 7 -67.04 14.44 -3.91
CA LEU A 7 -67.78 13.21 -3.53
C LEU A 7 -66.97 11.99 -3.03
N LYS A 8 -67.35 11.21 -2.02
CA LYS A 8 -68.42 11.19 -0.98
C LYS A 8 -68.07 10.02 -0.04
N PRO A 9 -68.35 10.06 1.28
CA PRO A 9 -68.28 8.89 2.15
C PRO A 9 -69.66 8.23 2.28
N THR A 10 -69.72 6.90 2.16
CA THR A 10 -70.92 6.10 2.45
C THR A 10 -70.67 5.26 3.70
N LEU A 11 -71.44 5.57 4.75
CA LEU A 11 -71.56 4.79 5.99
C LEU A 11 -72.63 3.70 5.79
N LEU A 12 -72.40 2.48 6.29
CA LEU A 12 -73.47 1.68 6.90
C LEU A 12 -72.91 0.70 7.95
N LYS A 13 -73.67 0.61 9.05
CA LYS A 13 -73.38 -0.02 10.36
C LYS A 13 -73.67 -1.53 10.38
N PHE A 14 -72.97 -2.31 11.22
CA PHE A 14 -73.44 -2.86 12.52
C PHE A 14 -72.52 -3.99 13.01
N GLY A 15 -72.29 -4.06 14.33
CA GLY A 15 -71.77 -5.24 15.02
C GLY A 15 -70.71 -4.94 16.08
N ALA A 16 -71.13 -4.75 17.33
CA ALA A 16 -70.23 -4.71 18.48
C ALA A 16 -69.92 -6.14 18.93
N VAL A 17 -68.69 -6.65 18.73
CA VAL A 17 -68.12 -7.78 19.49
C VAL A 17 -66.58 -7.68 19.50
N ALA A 18 -66.02 -7.83 20.71
CA ALA A 18 -64.65 -8.24 21.08
C ALA A 18 -63.43 -7.36 20.78
N LEU A 19 -62.77 -7.03 21.90
CA LEU A 19 -61.44 -6.48 22.09
C LEU A 19 -60.36 -7.24 21.28
N SER A 20 -59.71 -6.58 20.34
CA SER A 20 -58.35 -6.94 19.91
C SER A 20 -57.65 -5.70 19.35
N ALA A 21 -56.45 -5.43 19.85
CA ALA A 21 -55.68 -4.24 19.53
C ALA A 21 -55.22 -4.27 18.06
N LEU A 22 -55.80 -3.40 17.22
CA LEU A 22 -55.30 -3.15 15.88
C LEU A 22 -54.24 -2.05 15.94
N ILE A 23 -52.97 -2.44 15.86
CA ILE A 23 -51.85 -1.52 15.62
C ILE A 23 -52.02 -0.96 14.21
N CYS A 24 -52.36 0.33 14.10
CA CYS A 24 -52.33 1.05 12.83
C CYS A 24 -50.87 1.30 12.44
N VAL A 25 -50.33 0.50 11.51
CA VAL A 25 -49.01 0.75 10.91
C VAL A 25 -49.18 1.77 9.78
N CYS A 26 -49.01 3.05 10.08
CA CYS A 26 -48.88 4.08 9.05
C CYS A 26 -47.46 3.99 8.46
N THR A 27 -47.35 3.52 7.21
CA THR A 27 -46.08 3.52 6.46
C THR A 27 -45.93 4.84 5.71
N ILE A 28 -45.03 5.70 6.16
CA ILE A 28 -44.64 6.90 5.40
C ILE A 28 -43.47 6.50 4.50
N ASN A 29 -43.71 6.39 3.19
CA ASN A 29 -42.64 6.23 2.19
C ASN A 29 -42.06 7.62 1.87
N VAL A 30 -40.86 7.91 2.38
CA VAL A 30 -40.05 9.03 1.88
C VAL A 30 -39.13 8.48 0.79
N CYS A 31 -39.39 8.86 -0.46
CA CYS A 31 -38.60 8.45 -1.61
C CYS A 31 -37.49 9.48 -1.86
N SER A 32 -36.24 9.13 -1.53
CA SER A 32 -35.03 9.84 -1.97
C SER A 32 -34.01 8.79 -2.41
N ALA A 33 -33.41 8.98 -3.58
CA ALA A 33 -32.55 8.01 -4.24
C ALA A 33 -31.26 7.72 -3.44
N SER A 34 -30.91 6.44 -3.37
CA SER A 34 -29.79 5.80 -2.66
C SER A 34 -30.00 5.58 -1.15
N SER A 35 -30.00 4.29 -0.79
CA SER A 35 -30.21 3.70 0.54
C SER A 35 -31.66 3.60 1.02
N ARG A 36 -32.23 2.38 0.94
CA ARG A 36 -33.53 2.06 1.53
C ARG A 36 -33.36 1.82 3.04
N TYR A 37 -33.65 2.83 3.86
CA TYR A 37 -33.83 2.66 5.29
C TYR A 37 -35.30 2.38 5.59
N LYS A 38 -35.59 1.30 6.32
CA LYS A 38 -36.91 0.99 6.85
C LYS A 38 -36.89 1.24 8.35
N THR A 39 -37.43 2.38 8.78
CA THR A 39 -37.58 2.71 10.20
C THR A 39 -39.00 2.38 10.62
N THR A 40 -39.18 1.39 11.49
CA THR A 40 -40.47 1.12 12.15
C THR A 40 -40.39 1.72 13.55
N ILE A 41 -41.23 2.71 13.83
CA ILE A 41 -41.41 3.26 15.18
C ILE A 41 -42.66 2.61 15.76
N THR A 42 -42.50 1.83 16.83
CA THR A 42 -43.62 1.36 17.65
C THR A 42 -43.52 2.10 18.97
N ALA A 43 -44.41 3.05 19.21
CA ALA A 43 -44.53 3.71 20.51
C ALA A 43 -45.35 2.81 21.43
N VAL A 44 -44.79 2.45 22.59
CA VAL A 44 -45.54 1.86 23.70
C VAL A 44 -45.39 2.82 24.89
N SER A 45 -46.55 3.15 25.45
CA SER A 45 -46.87 3.84 26.69
C SER A 45 -45.76 3.98 27.75
N SER A 46 -45.80 5.15 28.40
CA SER A 46 -45.04 5.66 29.54
C SER A 46 -44.57 4.59 30.54
N ASP A 47 -43.27 4.34 30.56
CA ASP A 47 -42.36 4.48 31.71
C ASP A 47 -41.11 3.62 31.46
N GLU A 48 -39.94 4.20 31.77
CA GLU A 48 -38.57 3.67 31.58
C GLU A 48 -38.01 3.66 30.14
N ILE A 49 -37.31 4.75 29.78
CA ILE A 49 -36.32 4.75 28.70
C ILE A 49 -35.07 4.01 29.20
N ARG A 50 -34.98 2.71 28.91
CA ARG A 50 -33.70 1.98 28.90
C ARG A 50 -33.14 2.02 27.48
N ILE A 51 -32.11 2.84 27.24
CA ILE A 51 -31.34 2.81 25.98
C ILE A 51 -30.40 1.60 26.01
N GLY A 52 -30.97 0.40 25.82
CA GLY A 52 -30.24 -0.78 25.39
C GLY A 52 -30.23 -0.78 23.86
N ALA A 53 -29.12 -0.39 23.25
CA ALA A 53 -28.94 -0.54 21.81
C ALA A 53 -28.70 -2.02 21.46
N ASP A 54 -29.76 -2.83 21.54
CA ASP A 54 -29.78 -4.14 20.91
C ASP A 54 -30.19 -3.94 19.44
N ARG A 55 -29.22 -3.98 18.53
CA ARG A 55 -29.48 -4.03 17.09
C ARG A 55 -28.63 -5.09 16.43
N ASN A 56 -29.23 -6.28 16.41
CA ASN A 56 -29.00 -7.38 15.51
C ASN A 56 -28.88 -6.89 14.04
N ILE A 57 -27.64 -6.75 13.56
CA ILE A 57 -27.34 -6.65 12.13
C ILE A 57 -27.17 -8.09 11.63
N LYS A 58 -28.17 -8.60 10.90
CA LYS A 58 -27.99 -9.81 10.08
C LYS A 58 -27.21 -9.42 8.83
N ASP A 59 -25.88 -9.34 8.96
CA ASP A 59 -24.95 -9.38 7.84
C ASP A 59 -24.73 -10.86 7.51
N GLU A 60 -25.38 -11.37 6.47
CA GLU A 60 -25.20 -12.72 5.94
C GLU A 60 -23.88 -12.87 5.18
N THR A 61 -22.78 -12.42 5.80
CA THR A 61 -21.43 -12.84 5.47
C THR A 61 -20.83 -13.51 6.70
N SER A 62 -20.62 -14.83 6.61
CA SER A 62 -20.05 -15.72 7.62
C SER A 62 -18.97 -15.08 8.54
N GLY A 63 -19.39 -14.48 9.64
CA GLY A 63 -19.16 -15.02 10.98
C GLY A 63 -17.74 -14.94 11.55
N ILE A 64 -16.99 -13.86 11.32
CA ILE A 64 -15.87 -13.52 12.21
C ILE A 64 -16.19 -12.18 12.85
N LYS A 65 -16.83 -12.21 14.02
CA LYS A 65 -16.85 -11.06 14.91
C LYS A 65 -15.37 -10.73 15.21
N GLN A 66 -14.99 -9.46 15.18
CA GLN A 66 -13.63 -9.05 15.49
C GLN A 66 -13.64 -8.21 16.75
N LYS A 67 -12.58 -8.35 17.54
CA LYS A 67 -12.38 -7.60 18.76
C LYS A 67 -11.12 -6.77 18.62
N LEU A 68 -11.24 -5.45 18.76
CA LEU A 68 -10.10 -4.53 18.79
C LEU A 68 -9.75 -4.22 20.25
N ILE A 69 -8.52 -4.52 20.64
CA ILE A 69 -7.97 -4.04 21.91
C ILE A 69 -7.00 -2.90 21.63
N ILE A 70 -7.18 -1.80 22.36
CA ILE A 70 -6.29 -0.64 22.34
C ILE A 70 -5.69 -0.48 23.73
N GLY A 71 -4.37 -0.31 23.81
CA GLY A 71 -3.70 -0.12 25.08
C GLY A 71 -2.53 0.85 24.99
N PHE A 72 -2.11 1.34 26.16
CA PHE A 72 -0.95 2.21 26.32
C PHE A 72 -0.19 1.84 27.60
N LEU A 73 1.12 2.00 27.54
CA LEU A 73 1.99 1.73 28.68
C LEU A 73 1.99 2.91 29.65
N LYS A 74 1.73 2.65 30.93
CA LYS A 74 1.90 3.62 32.04
C LYS A 74 3.30 3.51 32.63
N LYS A 75 3.65 4.44 33.52
CA LYS A 75 4.92 4.40 34.27
C LYS A 75 5.02 3.09 35.07
N GLY A 76 6.09 2.33 34.84
CA GLY A 76 6.33 1.04 35.50
C GLY A 76 5.52 -0.14 34.93
N ASP A 77 4.79 0.04 33.82
CA ASP A 77 4.11 -1.09 33.16
C ASP A 77 5.07 -1.85 32.24
N SER A 78 4.99 -3.18 32.31
CA SER A 78 5.44 -4.06 31.22
C SER A 78 4.34 -4.20 30.17
N PHE A 79 4.68 -4.67 28.97
CA PHE A 79 3.69 -4.97 27.94
C PHE A 79 2.59 -5.90 28.46
N ASN A 80 2.97 -6.98 29.15
CA ASN A 80 2.00 -7.96 29.70
C ASN A 80 1.02 -7.31 30.67
N LYS A 81 1.49 -6.40 31.53
CA LYS A 81 0.64 -5.68 32.48
C LYS A 81 -0.32 -4.73 31.76
N ALA A 82 0.18 -3.98 30.77
CA ALA A 82 -0.66 -3.08 29.97
C ALA A 82 -1.69 -3.84 29.12
N ALA A 83 -1.31 -4.98 28.53
CA ALA A 83 -2.18 -5.83 27.72
C ALA A 83 -3.27 -6.51 28.55
N LYS A 84 -2.92 -7.05 29.72
CA LYS A 84 -3.91 -7.62 30.66
C LYS A 84 -4.91 -6.56 31.12
N ARG A 85 -4.44 -5.35 31.43
CA ARG A 85 -5.29 -4.20 31.78
C ARG A 85 -6.21 -3.77 30.63
N ALA A 86 -5.76 -3.90 29.39
CA ALA A 86 -6.56 -3.59 28.21
C ALA A 86 -7.59 -4.69 27.86
N GLY A 87 -7.62 -5.79 28.62
CA GLY A 87 -8.61 -6.87 28.47
C GLY A 87 -8.17 -8.04 27.60
N LEU A 88 -6.85 -8.25 27.42
CA LEU A 88 -6.34 -9.49 26.84
C LEU A 88 -6.19 -10.58 27.90
N SER A 89 -6.56 -11.81 27.53
CA SER A 89 -6.24 -13.03 28.25
C SER A 89 -4.75 -13.38 28.16
N SER A 90 -4.25 -14.19 29.10
CA SER A 90 -2.85 -14.63 29.09
C SER A 90 -2.46 -15.36 27.80
N LYS A 91 -3.39 -16.08 27.17
CA LYS A 91 -3.19 -16.80 25.91
C LYS A 91 -3.01 -15.82 24.74
N GLU A 92 -3.86 -14.80 24.65
CA GLU A 92 -3.76 -13.76 23.61
C GLU A 92 -2.49 -12.93 23.76
N ILE A 93 -2.10 -12.61 25.01
CA ILE A 93 -0.83 -11.92 25.31
C ILE A 93 0.34 -12.75 24.78
N TYR A 94 0.37 -14.05 25.10
CA TYR A 94 1.43 -14.94 24.64
C TYR A 94 1.49 -15.01 23.11
N GLN A 95 0.35 -15.16 22.42
CA GLN A 95 0.30 -15.12 20.95
C GLN A 95 0.85 -13.81 20.39
N ALA A 96 0.46 -12.67 20.95
CA ALA A 96 0.96 -11.38 20.52
C ALA A 96 2.49 -11.25 20.74
N GLN A 97 3.01 -11.73 21.87
CA GLN A 97 4.44 -11.72 22.14
C GLN A 97 5.22 -12.59 21.15
N GLN A 98 4.73 -13.78 20.81
CA GLN A 98 5.38 -14.66 19.82
C GLN A 98 5.50 -13.99 18.45
N VAL A 99 4.47 -13.27 18.02
CA VAL A 99 4.49 -12.57 16.73
C VAL A 99 5.44 -11.37 16.74
N LEU A 100 5.59 -10.71 17.89
CA LEU A 100 6.39 -9.49 18.03
C LEU A 100 7.84 -9.75 18.44
N ALA A 101 8.17 -10.94 18.95
CA ALA A 101 9.48 -11.25 19.52
C ALA A 101 10.65 -10.92 18.57
N ASP A 102 10.48 -11.20 17.27
CA ASP A 102 11.51 -10.95 16.26
C ASP A 102 11.56 -9.49 15.78
N LYS A 103 10.55 -8.68 16.12
CA LYS A 103 10.34 -7.33 15.56
C LYS A 103 10.38 -6.21 16.61
N LEU A 104 10.24 -6.54 17.89
CA LEU A 104 10.15 -5.58 18.98
C LEU A 104 10.91 -6.07 20.21
N ASP A 105 11.87 -5.26 20.65
CA ASP A 105 12.54 -5.45 21.95
C ASP A 105 11.67 -4.84 23.07
N PHE A 106 10.97 -5.71 23.80
CA PHE A 106 10.07 -5.30 24.88
C PHE A 106 10.76 -4.57 26.05
N SER A 107 12.07 -4.73 26.24
CA SER A 107 12.82 -4.05 27.31
C SER A 107 12.97 -2.54 27.08
N ARG A 108 12.85 -2.10 25.83
CA ARG A 108 13.01 -0.70 25.42
C ARG A 108 11.71 0.08 25.41
N LEU A 109 10.60 -0.56 25.73
CA LEU A 109 9.30 0.09 25.82
C LEU A 109 9.29 1.14 26.92
N ARG A 110 8.55 2.24 26.67
CA ARG A 110 8.48 3.39 27.56
C ARG A 110 7.02 3.79 27.83
N PRO A 111 6.76 4.50 28.93
CA PRO A 111 5.45 5.08 29.18
C PRO A 111 5.01 5.97 28.02
N GLY A 112 3.77 5.78 27.56
CA GLY A 112 3.21 6.48 26.40
C GLY A 112 3.33 5.73 25.08
N ASP A 113 4.09 4.62 25.01
CA ASP A 113 3.99 3.70 23.87
C ASP A 113 2.59 3.07 23.84
N SER A 114 2.04 2.90 22.64
CA SER A 114 0.67 2.41 22.44
C SER A 114 0.62 1.25 21.48
N PHE A 115 -0.37 0.40 21.66
CA PHE A 115 -0.60 -0.77 20.81
C PHE A 115 -2.07 -0.94 20.46
N ARG A 116 -2.31 -1.57 19.32
CA ARG A 116 -3.62 -2.01 18.86
C ARG A 116 -3.52 -3.46 18.42
N ILE A 117 -4.41 -4.30 18.91
CA ILE A 117 -4.43 -5.73 18.62
C ILE A 117 -5.84 -6.07 18.11
N LEU A 118 -5.91 -6.55 16.88
CA LEU A 118 -7.14 -7.03 16.26
C LEU A 118 -7.19 -8.54 16.40
N LEU A 119 -8.23 -9.05 17.05
CA LEU A 119 -8.45 -10.46 17.33
C LEU A 119 -9.70 -10.96 16.60
N SER A 120 -9.74 -12.25 16.24
CA SER A 120 -11.01 -12.93 15.98
C SER A 120 -11.74 -13.16 17.29
N ASP A 121 -13.02 -12.82 17.33
CA ASP A 121 -13.92 -13.03 18.46
C ASP A 121 -14.52 -14.44 18.36
N GLU A 122 -13.68 -15.42 18.69
CA GLU A 122 -13.99 -16.86 18.72
C GLU A 122 -13.92 -17.40 20.16
N GLY A 123 -14.14 -16.55 21.16
CA GLY A 123 -14.00 -16.90 22.58
C GLY A 123 -12.58 -17.41 22.89
N ASP A 124 -12.47 -18.61 23.47
CA ASP A 124 -11.19 -19.24 23.83
C ASP A 124 -10.28 -19.55 22.63
N ASN A 125 -10.83 -19.55 21.42
CA ASN A 125 -10.10 -19.78 20.17
C ASN A 125 -9.74 -18.49 19.43
N SER A 126 -9.83 -17.33 20.10
CA SER A 126 -9.39 -16.05 19.57
C SER A 126 -8.00 -16.13 18.97
N LYS A 127 -7.84 -15.57 17.76
CA LYS A 127 -6.56 -15.52 17.04
C LYS A 127 -6.23 -14.08 16.70
N VAL A 128 -4.95 -13.74 16.82
CA VAL A 128 -4.46 -12.43 16.40
C VAL A 128 -4.52 -12.31 14.87
N ASN A 129 -5.11 -11.23 14.38
CA ASN A 129 -5.23 -10.90 12.96
C ASN A 129 -4.32 -9.73 12.57
N ALA A 130 -4.18 -8.73 13.44
CA ALA A 130 -3.28 -7.61 13.22
C ALA A 130 -2.71 -7.09 14.55
N LEU A 131 -1.47 -6.63 14.50
CA LEU A 131 -0.76 -5.99 15.61
C LEU A 131 -0.16 -4.68 15.12
N GLN A 132 -0.48 -3.59 15.79
CA GLN A 132 0.13 -2.28 15.54
C GLN A 132 0.73 -1.77 16.84
N PHE A 133 2.00 -1.38 16.79
CA PHE A 133 2.70 -0.73 17.89
C PHE A 133 3.21 0.62 17.43
N LYS A 134 2.93 1.65 18.21
CA LYS A 134 3.48 2.99 18.02
C LYS A 134 4.36 3.28 19.21
N THR A 135 5.66 3.35 18.92
CA THR A 135 6.68 3.63 19.93
C THR A 135 7.39 4.94 19.59
N LYS A 136 7.86 5.66 20.61
CA LYS A 136 8.68 6.87 20.36
C LYS A 136 10.08 6.53 19.82
N ASN A 137 10.63 5.37 20.18
CA ASN A 137 12.03 5.01 19.92
C ASN A 137 12.22 4.04 18.73
N HIS A 138 11.26 3.17 18.43
CA HIS A 138 11.34 2.16 17.36
C HIS A 138 10.38 2.42 16.19
N GLY A 139 9.73 3.59 16.18
CA GLY A 139 8.75 3.96 15.17
C GLY A 139 7.47 3.13 15.26
N ASN A 140 6.80 3.00 14.11
CA ASN A 140 5.54 2.29 13.97
C ASN A 140 5.77 0.89 13.40
N ILE A 141 5.39 -0.13 14.16
CA ILE A 141 5.41 -1.53 13.74
C ILE A 141 3.97 -1.93 13.42
N ALA A 142 3.74 -2.50 12.25
CA ALA A 142 2.44 -3.03 11.86
C ALA A 142 2.61 -4.40 11.19
N LEU A 143 2.02 -5.44 11.78
CA LEU A 143 2.08 -6.82 11.33
C LEU A 143 0.67 -7.34 11.11
N TYR A 144 0.46 -8.04 10.01
CA TYR A 144 -0.85 -8.60 9.64
C TYR A 144 -0.72 -10.08 9.33
N ARG A 145 -1.69 -10.87 9.79
CA ARG A 145 -1.75 -12.29 9.55
C ARG A 145 -2.16 -12.59 8.12
N ASN A 146 -1.36 -13.38 7.41
CA ASN A 146 -1.76 -13.99 6.16
C ASN A 146 -2.66 -15.20 6.45
N GLN A 147 -3.88 -15.19 5.92
CA GLN A 147 -4.88 -16.23 6.17
C GLN A 147 -4.50 -17.58 5.56
N ASN A 148 -3.65 -17.61 4.54
CA ASN A 148 -3.29 -18.84 3.84
C ASN A 148 -2.27 -19.69 4.62
N ASN A 149 -1.32 -19.03 5.30
CA ASN A 149 -0.21 -19.72 5.97
C ASN A 149 -0.09 -19.39 7.46
N ASN A 150 -1.00 -18.57 8.00
CA ASN A 150 -1.03 -18.12 9.39
C ASN A 150 0.22 -17.38 9.88
N LYS A 151 1.13 -16.98 8.98
CA LYS A 151 2.31 -16.18 9.30
C LYS A 151 1.97 -14.69 9.28
N PHE A 152 2.77 -13.91 9.98
CA PHE A 152 2.62 -12.47 10.07
C PHE A 152 3.67 -11.77 9.22
N TYR A 153 3.23 -10.77 8.47
CA TYR A 153 4.09 -9.96 7.65
C TYR A 153 3.77 -8.49 7.84
N SER A 154 4.78 -7.65 7.76
CA SER A 154 4.58 -6.23 7.54
C SER A 154 4.23 -5.95 6.07
N GLU A 155 3.54 -4.84 5.82
CA GLU A 155 3.28 -4.39 4.46
C GLU A 155 4.58 -4.19 3.68
N ASN A 156 5.64 -3.71 4.33
CA ASN A 156 6.92 -3.47 3.67
C ASN A 156 7.62 -4.77 3.25
N GLU A 157 7.58 -5.82 4.09
CA GLU A 157 8.15 -7.13 3.75
C GLU A 157 7.45 -7.79 2.56
N VAL A 158 6.15 -7.49 2.34
CA VAL A 158 5.37 -8.03 1.22
C VAL A 158 5.35 -7.09 0.00
N ALA A 159 5.39 -5.77 0.22
CA ALA A 159 5.32 -4.75 -0.83
C ALA A 159 6.65 -4.54 -1.57
N GLN A 160 7.76 -5.08 -1.05
CA GLN A 160 9.11 -4.92 -1.61
C GLN A 160 9.36 -5.58 -2.98
N GLN A 161 8.32 -5.91 -3.76
CA GLN A 161 8.49 -6.62 -5.03
C GLN A 161 7.65 -6.11 -6.20
N THR A 162 7.36 -4.81 -6.22
CA THR A 162 7.38 -4.13 -7.53
C THR A 162 8.83 -3.92 -7.89
N THR A 163 9.40 -4.85 -8.65
CA THR A 163 10.78 -4.92 -9.14
C THR A 163 11.44 -3.56 -9.35
N THR A 164 12.08 -3.02 -8.31
CA THR A 164 13.08 -1.94 -8.40
C THR A 164 14.45 -2.50 -8.77
N ALA A 165 14.50 -3.78 -9.18
CA ALA A 165 15.70 -4.40 -9.68
C ALA A 165 16.31 -3.58 -10.81
N PHE A 166 17.55 -3.16 -10.63
CA PHE A 166 18.29 -2.35 -11.58
C PHE A 166 19.64 -3.02 -11.85
N LYS A 167 19.79 -3.64 -13.02
CA LYS A 167 21.09 -4.15 -13.48
C LYS A 167 22.02 -2.97 -13.73
N ARG A 168 23.26 -3.05 -13.24
CA ARG A 168 24.23 -1.96 -13.41
C ARG A 168 24.55 -1.69 -14.88
N PHE A 169 24.63 -2.75 -15.70
CA PHE A 169 25.02 -2.66 -17.11
C PHE A 169 23.91 -3.07 -18.07
N PRO A 170 23.76 -2.37 -19.20
CA PRO A 170 22.78 -2.70 -20.23
C PRO A 170 23.31 -3.68 -21.30
N LEU A 171 24.50 -4.25 -21.09
CA LEU A 171 25.14 -5.24 -21.96
C LEU A 171 25.29 -6.57 -21.20
N ASN A 172 25.30 -7.68 -21.93
CA ASN A 172 25.62 -8.99 -21.38
C ASN A 172 27.08 -9.36 -21.72
N GLY A 173 27.68 -10.23 -20.90
CA GLY A 173 29.05 -10.70 -21.10
C GLY A 173 30.10 -9.80 -20.45
N GLU A 174 31.33 -9.86 -20.98
CA GLU A 174 32.46 -9.10 -20.46
C GLU A 174 32.29 -7.60 -20.76
N ILE A 175 32.30 -6.76 -19.71
CA ILE A 175 32.15 -5.31 -19.83
C ILE A 175 33.54 -4.67 -19.92
N LYS A 176 33.83 -4.03 -21.05
CA LYS A 176 35.08 -3.27 -21.27
C LYS A 176 34.77 -1.79 -21.39
N ILE A 177 35.41 -0.99 -20.54
CA ILE A 177 35.23 0.46 -20.51
C ILE A 177 36.31 1.12 -21.38
N ASN A 178 35.88 1.93 -22.35
CA ASN A 178 36.77 2.77 -23.15
C ASN A 178 37.00 4.15 -22.49
N SER A 179 35.95 4.72 -21.89
CA SER A 179 36.02 6.02 -21.22
C SER A 179 35.06 6.09 -20.03
N GLU A 180 35.56 6.58 -18.91
CA GLU A 180 34.82 6.69 -17.65
C GLU A 180 34.03 7.99 -17.54
N PHE A 181 33.05 8.01 -16.64
CA PHE A 181 32.35 9.23 -16.25
C PHE A 181 33.34 10.25 -15.68
N ASN A 182 33.35 11.47 -16.23
CA ASN A 182 34.27 12.51 -15.79
C ASN A 182 33.64 13.90 -15.97
N PRO A 183 33.11 14.51 -14.90
CA PRO A 183 32.46 15.82 -14.97
C PRO A 183 33.46 16.95 -15.28
N SER A 184 34.75 16.74 -15.01
CA SER A 184 35.80 17.75 -15.14
C SER A 184 36.75 17.48 -16.31
N ARG A 185 36.35 16.63 -17.26
CA ARG A 185 37.20 16.25 -18.41
C ARG A 185 37.61 17.48 -19.21
N ARG A 186 38.90 17.72 -19.35
CA ARG A 186 39.46 18.82 -20.15
C ARG A 186 39.70 18.37 -21.58
N HIS A 187 39.32 19.20 -22.54
CA HIS A 187 39.63 18.96 -23.95
C HIS A 187 41.11 19.25 -24.21
N PRO A 188 41.89 18.30 -24.76
CA PRO A 188 43.35 18.40 -24.82
C PRO A 188 43.83 19.60 -25.65
N VAL A 189 43.09 19.95 -26.71
CA VAL A 189 43.47 21.05 -27.62
C VAL A 189 42.96 22.42 -27.17
N THR A 190 41.78 22.48 -26.56
CA THR A 190 41.11 23.78 -26.30
C THR A 190 41.13 24.17 -24.82
N GLY A 191 41.60 23.28 -23.93
CA GLY A 191 41.66 23.49 -22.48
C GLY A 191 40.30 23.57 -21.77
N ARG A 192 39.20 23.70 -22.52
CA ARG A 192 37.83 23.83 -22.00
C ARG A 192 37.36 22.54 -21.36
N ILE A 193 36.61 22.67 -20.26
CA ILE A 193 35.95 21.54 -19.60
C ILE A 193 34.79 21.09 -20.49
N ARG A 194 34.84 19.83 -20.90
CA ARG A 194 33.78 19.14 -21.64
C ARG A 194 33.42 17.84 -20.92
N PRO A 195 32.46 17.90 -19.98
CA PRO A 195 32.07 16.78 -19.14
C PRO A 195 31.73 15.54 -19.95
N HIS A 196 32.17 14.39 -19.48
CA HIS A 196 31.69 13.09 -19.94
C HIS A 196 30.62 12.61 -18.94
N LYS A 197 29.35 12.65 -19.36
CA LYS A 197 28.16 12.46 -18.51
C LYS A 197 27.72 11.00 -18.37
N GLY A 198 28.49 10.09 -18.94
CA GLY A 198 28.22 8.65 -18.92
C GLY A 198 29.51 7.86 -18.98
N VAL A 199 29.39 6.59 -19.32
CA VAL A 199 30.48 5.65 -19.54
C VAL A 199 30.38 5.13 -20.96
N ASP A 200 31.53 5.05 -21.64
CA ASP A 200 31.63 4.48 -22.97
C ASP A 200 32.09 3.02 -22.87
N PHE A 201 31.22 2.09 -23.24
CA PHE A 201 31.53 0.67 -23.32
C PHE A 201 32.02 0.29 -24.70
N LYS A 202 33.10 -0.50 -24.77
CA LYS A 202 33.54 -1.13 -26.01
C LYS A 202 32.48 -2.12 -26.48
N ALA A 203 31.82 -1.78 -27.58
CA ALA A 203 30.75 -2.60 -28.15
C ALA A 203 30.82 -2.50 -29.68
N PRO A 204 31.10 -3.61 -30.39
CA PRO A 204 30.99 -3.66 -31.85
C PRO A 204 29.61 -3.20 -32.33
N ILE A 205 29.51 -2.76 -33.58
CA ILE A 205 28.20 -2.43 -34.15
C ILE A 205 27.30 -3.66 -34.10
N GLY A 206 26.08 -3.50 -33.58
CA GLY A 206 25.10 -4.57 -33.54
C GLY A 206 25.00 -5.30 -32.20
N THR A 207 25.87 -5.04 -31.22
CA THR A 207 25.79 -5.64 -29.88
C THR A 207 24.42 -5.35 -29.25
N PRO A 208 23.69 -6.37 -28.76
CA PRO A 208 22.41 -6.19 -28.10
C PRO A 208 22.51 -5.29 -26.86
N VAL A 209 21.58 -4.33 -26.74
CA VAL A 209 21.46 -3.42 -25.59
C VAL A 209 20.11 -3.67 -24.91
N TYR A 210 20.13 -3.86 -23.60
CA TYR A 210 18.98 -4.25 -22.80
C TYR A 210 18.58 -3.17 -21.78
N ALA A 211 17.29 -3.11 -21.44
CA ALA A 211 16.81 -2.26 -20.36
C ALA A 211 17.33 -2.78 -19.00
N PRO A 212 18.00 -1.96 -18.19
CA PRO A 212 18.57 -2.36 -16.91
C PRO A 212 17.51 -2.51 -15.83
N ALA A 213 16.35 -1.87 -15.98
CA ALA A 213 15.21 -1.93 -15.08
C ALA A 213 13.90 -1.77 -15.86
N ASP A 214 12.79 -2.08 -15.20
CA ASP A 214 11.45 -1.73 -15.68
C ASP A 214 11.34 -0.21 -15.87
N GLY A 215 10.61 0.23 -16.90
CA GLY A 215 10.46 1.66 -17.16
C GLY A 215 9.56 1.98 -18.36
N VAL A 216 9.53 3.27 -18.71
CA VAL A 216 8.80 3.81 -19.86
C VAL A 216 9.79 4.58 -20.73
N VAL A 217 9.77 4.32 -22.04
CA VAL A 217 10.62 5.01 -23.00
C VAL A 217 10.20 6.48 -23.09
N TYR A 218 10.99 7.37 -22.49
CA TYR A 218 10.77 8.82 -22.51
C TYR A 218 11.07 9.41 -23.89
N PHE A 219 12.14 8.93 -24.53
CA PHE A 219 12.55 9.38 -25.86
C PHE A 219 13.16 8.22 -26.67
N SER A 220 12.93 8.22 -27.97
CA SER A 220 13.59 7.33 -28.92
C SER A 220 13.65 8.03 -30.27
N GLY A 221 14.84 8.42 -30.72
CA GLY A 221 15.00 9.27 -31.89
C GLY A 221 16.45 9.42 -32.35
N TYR A 222 16.71 10.44 -33.15
CA TYR A 222 18.03 10.78 -33.66
C TYR A 222 18.40 12.23 -33.30
N GLN A 223 19.65 12.46 -32.93
CA GLN A 223 20.24 13.79 -32.76
C GLN A 223 21.64 13.79 -33.35
N ARG A 224 22.06 14.87 -34.04
CA ARG A 224 23.35 14.95 -34.74
C ARG A 224 24.56 14.52 -33.90
N ALA A 225 24.61 14.90 -32.62
CA ALA A 225 25.72 14.54 -31.73
C ALA A 225 25.57 13.13 -31.14
N ALA A 226 24.39 12.79 -30.60
CA ALA A 226 24.13 11.51 -29.94
C ALA A 226 23.90 10.35 -30.92
N GLY A 227 23.68 10.63 -32.20
CA GLY A 227 23.24 9.63 -33.17
C GLY A 227 21.82 9.17 -32.88
N ASN A 228 21.53 7.90 -33.17
CA ASN A 228 20.32 7.27 -32.65
C ASN A 228 20.46 7.06 -31.16
N TYR A 229 19.46 7.49 -30.39
CA TYR A 229 19.50 7.35 -28.95
C TYR A 229 18.13 7.11 -28.33
N ILE A 230 18.15 6.57 -27.12
CA ILE A 230 16.97 6.23 -26.33
C ILE A 230 17.17 6.81 -24.93
N ILE A 231 16.09 7.33 -24.34
CA ILE A 231 16.00 7.66 -22.92
C ILE A 231 14.87 6.83 -22.32
N ILE A 232 15.14 6.13 -21.21
CA ILE A 232 14.13 5.39 -20.46
C ILE A 232 14.01 6.02 -19.08
N GLU A 233 12.78 6.28 -18.67
CA GLU A 233 12.44 6.73 -17.31
C GLU A 233 12.00 5.51 -16.48
N HIS A 234 12.61 5.37 -15.32
CA HIS A 234 12.39 4.29 -14.38
C HIS A 234 11.72 4.83 -13.12
N ASN A 235 11.32 3.92 -12.22
CA ASN A 235 10.81 4.31 -10.91
C ASN A 235 11.89 5.04 -10.08
N ASN A 236 11.47 5.74 -9.02
CA ASN A 236 12.36 6.40 -8.05
C ASN A 236 13.29 7.48 -8.63
N GLY A 237 12.87 8.15 -9.72
CA GLY A 237 13.60 9.29 -10.28
C GLY A 237 14.85 8.91 -11.10
N TYR A 238 15.02 7.63 -11.45
CA TYR A 238 16.11 7.18 -12.31
C TYR A 238 15.77 7.35 -13.79
N LYS A 239 16.75 7.79 -14.59
CA LYS A 239 16.70 7.73 -16.05
C LYS A 239 17.97 7.11 -16.60
N THR A 240 17.84 6.44 -17.74
CA THR A 240 18.99 5.90 -18.46
C THR A 240 19.01 6.41 -19.89
N VAL A 241 20.20 6.65 -20.40
CA VAL A 241 20.42 7.18 -21.75
C VAL A 241 21.35 6.25 -22.51
N TYR A 242 21.01 5.96 -23.76
CA TYR A 242 21.75 5.07 -24.65
C TYR A 242 22.00 5.79 -25.95
N MET A 243 23.24 6.11 -26.30
CA MET A 243 23.57 6.84 -27.53
C MET A 243 24.37 6.00 -28.53
N HIS A 244 24.58 6.58 -29.70
CA HIS A 244 25.36 6.03 -30.81
C HIS A 244 24.83 4.72 -31.40
N LEU A 245 23.54 4.45 -31.21
CA LEU A 245 22.91 3.18 -31.58
C LEU A 245 22.88 2.98 -33.09
N SER A 246 22.99 1.73 -33.54
CA SER A 246 22.75 1.37 -34.96
C SER A 246 21.26 1.18 -35.22
N LYS A 247 20.54 0.59 -34.26
CA LYS A 247 19.11 0.29 -34.36
C LYS A 247 18.41 0.49 -33.02
N ARG A 248 17.24 1.12 -33.06
CA ARG A 248 16.32 1.27 -31.92
C ARG A 248 15.20 0.24 -32.07
N HIS A 249 14.90 -0.54 -31.03
CA HIS A 249 13.83 -1.55 -31.02
C HIS A 249 12.58 -1.09 -30.27
N VAL A 250 12.61 0.11 -29.67
CA VAL A 250 11.50 0.64 -28.88
C VAL A 250 11.14 2.08 -29.29
N LYS A 251 9.88 2.46 -29.05
CA LYS A 251 9.32 3.79 -29.39
C LYS A 251 8.94 4.57 -28.12
N LYS A 252 8.84 5.90 -28.23
CA LYS A 252 8.38 6.77 -27.13
C LYS A 252 7.04 6.28 -26.57
N GLY A 253 6.91 6.27 -25.24
CA GLY A 253 5.72 5.82 -24.50
C GLY A 253 5.66 4.30 -24.27
N GLN A 254 6.52 3.52 -24.91
CA GLN A 254 6.53 2.06 -24.73
C GLN A 254 7.00 1.69 -23.32
N LYS A 255 6.26 0.80 -22.65
CA LYS A 255 6.70 0.16 -21.41
C LYS A 255 7.75 -0.90 -21.72
N VAL A 256 8.82 -0.93 -20.94
CA VAL A 256 9.89 -1.92 -21.05
C VAL A 256 10.08 -2.65 -19.73
N LYS A 257 10.53 -3.90 -19.82
CA LYS A 257 10.86 -4.75 -18.69
C LYS A 257 12.37 -4.90 -18.51
N LEU A 258 12.80 -5.14 -17.27
CA LEU A 258 14.19 -5.50 -16.98
C LEU A 258 14.66 -6.63 -17.89
N GLY A 259 15.80 -6.43 -18.55
CA GLY A 259 16.41 -7.39 -19.49
C GLY A 259 15.78 -7.40 -20.88
N GLN A 260 14.77 -6.57 -21.16
CA GLN A 260 14.19 -6.48 -22.50
C GLN A 260 15.18 -5.86 -23.49
N LEU A 261 15.29 -6.44 -24.69
CA LEU A 261 16.06 -5.86 -25.79
C LEU A 261 15.46 -4.51 -26.23
N ILE A 262 16.26 -3.44 -26.15
CA ILE A 262 15.81 -2.08 -26.48
C ILE A 262 16.52 -1.50 -27.71
N ALA A 263 17.73 -1.95 -28.02
CA ALA A 263 18.52 -1.43 -29.12
C ALA A 263 19.68 -2.36 -29.51
N LYS A 264 20.42 -1.95 -30.54
CA LYS A 264 21.76 -2.44 -30.86
C LYS A 264 22.76 -1.29 -30.83
N SER A 265 23.94 -1.50 -30.24
CA SER A 265 25.06 -0.55 -30.26
C SER A 265 25.46 -0.21 -31.69
N GLY A 266 26.19 0.88 -31.87
CA GLY A 266 26.56 1.34 -33.19
C GLY A 266 27.71 2.34 -33.19
N ASN A 267 27.68 3.20 -34.20
CA ASN A 267 28.66 4.25 -34.42
C ASN A 267 27.99 5.49 -35.04
N THR A 268 26.74 5.76 -34.67
CA THR A 268 25.98 6.89 -35.24
C THR A 268 26.20 8.18 -34.46
N GLY A 269 26.03 9.32 -35.12
CA GLY A 269 26.27 10.63 -34.52
C GLY A 269 27.75 10.98 -34.52
N ARG A 270 28.22 11.67 -33.48
CA ARG A 270 29.61 12.12 -33.40
C ARG A 270 30.43 11.24 -32.47
N THR A 271 31.13 10.28 -33.06
CA THR A 271 31.91 9.24 -32.38
C THR A 271 33.29 9.11 -33.03
N SER A 272 34.26 8.52 -32.31
CA SER A 272 35.58 8.16 -32.86
C SER A 272 35.62 6.71 -33.38
N GLY A 273 34.66 5.88 -32.99
CA GLY A 273 34.56 4.48 -33.39
C GLY A 273 33.40 3.77 -32.66
N PRO A 274 33.10 2.51 -33.00
CA PRO A 274 31.97 1.79 -32.42
C PRO A 274 32.04 1.62 -30.90
N HIS A 275 31.00 2.07 -30.20
CA HIS A 275 30.83 1.92 -28.76
C HIS A 275 29.36 2.14 -28.35
N LEU A 276 29.06 1.87 -27.08
CA LEU A 276 27.82 2.30 -26.44
C LEU A 276 28.15 3.38 -25.40
N HIS A 277 27.61 4.59 -25.59
CA HIS A 277 27.61 5.60 -24.55
C HIS A 277 26.37 5.41 -23.66
N TYR A 278 26.60 5.20 -22.37
CA TYR A 278 25.56 4.90 -21.38
C TYR A 278 25.60 5.90 -20.23
N GLU A 279 24.47 6.58 -19.98
CA GLU A 279 24.32 7.48 -18.83
C GLU A 279 23.28 6.93 -17.86
N VAL A 280 23.51 7.16 -16.57
CA VAL A 280 22.52 6.99 -15.49
C VAL A 280 22.29 8.36 -14.87
N HIS A 281 21.02 8.76 -14.76
CA HIS A 281 20.64 10.01 -14.10
C HIS A 281 19.80 9.69 -12.88
N VAL A 282 20.06 10.42 -11.80
CA VAL A 282 19.25 10.39 -10.57
C VAL A 282 18.66 11.79 -10.39
N ASN A 283 17.32 11.89 -10.37
CA ASN A 283 16.62 13.16 -10.29
C ASN A 283 17.09 14.17 -11.37
N ASN A 284 17.20 13.67 -12.62
CA ASN A 284 17.69 14.40 -13.80
C ASN A 284 19.15 14.88 -13.76
N ARG A 285 19.96 14.45 -12.78
CA ARG A 285 21.40 14.74 -12.72
C ARG A 285 22.20 13.52 -13.18
N PRO A 286 23.11 13.64 -14.16
CA PRO A 286 24.02 12.57 -14.53
C PRO A 286 24.93 12.19 -13.37
N VAL A 287 25.05 10.90 -13.10
CA VAL A 287 25.91 10.33 -12.06
C VAL A 287 26.77 9.22 -12.65
N ASP A 288 27.86 8.88 -11.97
CA ASP A 288 28.74 7.79 -12.39
C ASP A 288 28.01 6.43 -12.34
N PRO A 289 27.73 5.79 -13.49
CA PRO A 289 27.08 4.48 -13.55
C PRO A 289 27.87 3.36 -12.85
N MET A 290 29.19 3.54 -12.65
CA MET A 290 30.05 2.56 -11.98
C MET A 290 29.91 2.62 -10.46
N LYS A 291 29.53 3.78 -9.90
CA LYS A 291 29.55 4.03 -8.45
C LYS A 291 28.18 4.33 -7.85
N VAL A 292 27.21 4.75 -8.67
CA VAL A 292 25.86 5.05 -8.19
C VAL A 292 25.27 3.86 -7.44
N ASP A 293 24.62 4.16 -6.33
CA ASP A 293 23.83 3.19 -5.58
C ASP A 293 22.54 2.89 -6.35
N LEU A 294 22.41 1.63 -6.76
CA LEU A 294 21.31 1.15 -7.60
C LEU A 294 20.46 0.19 -6.77
N PRO A 295 19.13 0.30 -6.84
CA PRO A 295 18.27 -0.65 -6.18
C PRO A 295 18.54 -2.04 -6.76
N SER A 296 19.09 -2.91 -5.93
CA SER A 296 19.51 -4.24 -6.34
C SER A 296 18.28 -5.14 -6.57
N LEU A 297 18.45 -6.17 -7.40
CA LEU A 297 17.56 -7.33 -7.35
C LEU A 297 17.53 -7.79 -5.88
N PRO A 298 16.36 -7.95 -5.24
CA PRO A 298 16.33 -8.55 -3.93
C PRO A 298 17.00 -9.92 -4.05
N SER A 299 18.14 -10.10 -3.38
CA SER A 299 18.90 -11.36 -3.35
C SER A 299 18.10 -12.50 -2.71
N GLN A 300 16.96 -12.17 -2.09
CA GLN A 300 16.05 -13.12 -1.48
C GLN A 300 14.82 -13.32 -2.35
N LYS A 301 14.45 -14.59 -2.55
CA LYS A 301 13.18 -14.95 -3.18
C LYS A 301 12.03 -14.18 -2.49
N PRO A 302 11.01 -13.77 -3.25
CA PRO A 302 9.72 -13.34 -2.69
C PRO A 302 9.31 -14.14 -1.47
N VAL A 303 9.04 -13.44 -0.35
CA VAL A 303 8.40 -14.06 0.82
C VAL A 303 7.04 -14.63 0.44
N LEU A 304 6.35 -13.98 -0.53
CA LEU A 304 5.06 -14.39 -1.10
C LEU A 304 5.06 -14.18 -2.62
N THR A 305 4.39 -15.05 -3.39
CA THR A 305 4.19 -14.87 -4.83
C THR A 305 3.33 -13.64 -5.16
N GLN A 306 3.36 -13.13 -6.40
CA GLN A 306 2.53 -11.96 -6.79
C GLN A 306 1.02 -12.16 -6.53
N LYS A 307 0.51 -13.39 -6.73
CA LYS A 307 -0.90 -13.74 -6.44
C LYS A 307 -1.17 -13.63 -4.94
N GLU A 308 -0.28 -14.16 -4.12
CA GLU A 308 -0.38 -14.10 -2.65
C GLU A 308 -0.19 -12.69 -2.12
N GLN A 309 0.70 -11.87 -2.71
CA GLN A 309 0.86 -10.46 -2.38
C GLN A 309 -0.45 -9.69 -2.60
N LYS A 310 -1.12 -9.90 -3.75
CA LYS A 310 -2.42 -9.29 -4.04
C LYS A 310 -3.51 -9.76 -3.06
N ALA A 311 -3.55 -11.04 -2.73
CA ALA A 311 -4.49 -11.58 -1.75
C ALA A 311 -4.23 -10.97 -0.36
N PHE A 312 -2.97 -10.96 0.07
CA PHE A 312 -2.54 -10.36 1.33
C PHE A 312 -2.89 -8.88 1.41
N ALA A 313 -2.65 -8.09 0.35
CA ALA A 313 -3.00 -6.68 0.31
C ALA A 313 -4.51 -6.44 0.51
N ARG A 314 -5.38 -7.31 -0.03
CA ARG A 314 -6.83 -7.25 0.21
C ARG A 314 -7.17 -7.55 1.67
N THR A 315 -6.55 -8.59 2.25
CA THR A 315 -6.74 -8.94 3.66
C THR A 315 -6.26 -7.82 4.60
N VAL A 316 -5.09 -7.24 4.34
CA VAL A 316 -4.56 -6.09 5.10
C VAL A 316 -5.50 -4.90 5.01
N LYS A 317 -6.03 -4.60 3.82
CA LYS A 317 -7.03 -3.53 3.65
C LYS A 317 -8.24 -3.78 4.54
N LYS A 318 -8.79 -5.01 4.52
CA LYS A 318 -9.91 -5.40 5.39
C LYS A 318 -9.58 -5.16 6.87
N TYR A 319 -8.44 -5.67 7.36
CA TYR A 319 -8.05 -5.46 8.77
C TYR A 319 -7.86 -3.98 9.14
N LYS A 320 -7.36 -3.15 8.23
CA LYS A 320 -7.25 -1.70 8.47
C LYS A 320 -8.62 -1.03 8.56
N ASP A 321 -9.55 -1.42 7.70
CA ASP A 321 -10.93 -0.92 7.72
C ASP A 321 -11.64 -1.37 9.01
N ASP A 322 -11.42 -2.62 9.45
CA ASP A 322 -11.94 -3.16 10.72
C ASP A 322 -11.34 -2.40 11.92
N ILE A 323 -10.01 -2.17 11.96
CA ILE A 323 -9.37 -1.38 13.02
C ILE A 323 -9.94 0.04 13.06
N LYS A 324 -10.14 0.67 11.90
CA LYS A 324 -10.65 2.04 11.82
C LYS A 324 -12.09 2.13 12.33
N SER A 325 -12.95 1.22 11.88
CA SER A 325 -14.36 1.18 12.29
C SER A 325 -14.52 0.87 13.77
N LEU A 326 -13.81 -0.14 14.29
CA LEU A 326 -13.83 -0.49 15.71
C LEU A 326 -13.20 0.59 16.59
N ALA A 327 -12.17 1.28 16.12
CA ALA A 327 -11.59 2.40 16.87
C ALA A 327 -12.54 3.60 16.96
N LEU A 328 -13.40 3.83 15.97
CA LEU A 328 -14.43 4.89 16.01
C LEU A 328 -15.51 4.62 17.06
N LEU A 329 -15.80 3.33 17.33
CA LEU A 329 -16.70 2.93 18.41
C LEU A 329 -16.07 3.10 19.79
N TYR A 330 -14.74 3.25 19.84
CA TYR A 330 -13.95 3.44 21.04
C TYR A 330 -13.74 4.94 21.32
N THR A 331 -14.82 5.72 21.37
CA THR A 331 -14.76 7.07 21.98
C THR A 331 -14.73 6.88 23.50
N PRO A 332 -13.73 7.40 24.23
CA PRO A 332 -13.78 7.39 25.68
C PRO A 332 -15.04 8.14 26.11
N SER A 333 -16.00 7.42 26.72
CA SER A 333 -17.09 8.05 27.43
C SER A 333 -16.48 8.95 28.50
N ASN A 334 -16.75 10.26 28.37
CA ASN A 334 -16.24 11.34 29.21
C ASN A 334 -16.02 10.94 30.67
N GLU A 335 -14.81 11.22 31.14
CA GLU A 335 -14.58 11.71 32.50
C GLU A 335 -15.55 12.87 32.77
N ASN A 336 -16.56 12.65 33.61
CA ASN A 336 -17.31 13.71 34.28
C ASN A 336 -18.09 13.09 35.46
N SER A 337 -17.41 12.90 36.58
CA SER A 337 -17.95 13.11 37.93
C SER A 337 -16.89 12.75 38.96
N LEU A 338 -16.41 13.76 39.68
CA LEU A 338 -15.79 13.78 41.02
C LEU A 338 -14.64 14.78 41.04
N ASN A 339 -15.00 16.06 41.04
CA ASN A 339 -14.37 17.07 41.89
C ASN A 339 -15.48 17.68 42.74
#